data_AF-A0A7S0W105-F1
#
_entry.id   AF-A0A7S0W105-F1
#
_cell.length_a   1.000
_cell.length_b   1.000
_cell.length_c   1.000
_cell.angle_alpha   90.00
_cell.angle_beta   90.00
_cell.angle_gamma   90.00
#
_symmetry.space_group_name_H-M   'P 1'
#
loop_
_entity.id
_entity.type
_entity.pdbx_description
1 polymer ?
#
loop_
_entity_poly.entity_id
_entity_poly.type
_entity_poly.pdbx_seq_one_letter_code
_entity_poly.pdbx_strand_id
1 'polypeptide(L)'
;ADSPSAMLPTHEPQRQDPAYAPATQSTQSQQGRPQEPVQEILGNTDDPLLRLSCSTVPSKMSLLSGGLPFGFVTSPFADGGGDPATWLRRAPERCQQCGAYRNLYVSVEVSTGRWACNFCGAIAACDDLRGGHALDHKELRDAVVHYAEGGGGPV
;
A
#
# COMPACT_ATOMS: atom_id res chain seq x y z
N ALA A 1 -15.95 33.16 1.03
CA ALA A 1 -16.56 32.07 1.80
C ALA A 1 -15.57 30.92 1.78
N ASP A 2 -14.70 30.85 2.78
CA ASP A 2 -13.65 29.85 2.88
C ASP A 2 -14.28 28.49 3.21
N SER A 3 -14.05 27.51 2.33
CA SER A 3 -14.36 26.12 2.60
C SER A 3 -13.24 25.50 3.45
N PRO A 4 -13.55 24.79 4.54
CA PRO A 4 -12.52 24.07 5.28
C PRO A 4 -12.04 22.87 4.44
N SER A 5 -10.75 22.86 4.10
CA SER A 5 -10.07 21.69 3.54
C SER A 5 -10.21 20.52 4.51
N ALA A 6 -11.08 19.56 4.17
CA ALA A 6 -11.16 18.29 4.87
C ALA A 6 -9.84 17.54 4.61
N MET A 7 -8.95 17.56 5.59
CA MET A 7 -7.73 16.77 5.63
C MET A 7 -8.12 15.31 5.83
N LEU A 8 -7.74 14.45 4.89
CA LEU A 8 -7.86 13.00 5.07
C LEU A 8 -6.92 12.56 6.18
N PRO A 9 -7.29 11.56 7.01
CA PRO A 9 -6.43 11.07 8.06
C PRO A 9 -5.14 10.52 7.46
N THR A 10 -4.04 11.19 7.75
CA THR A 10 -2.68 10.70 7.53
C THR A 10 -2.42 9.64 8.59
N HIS A 11 -2.41 8.36 8.21
CA HIS A 11 -1.97 7.31 9.12
C HIS A 11 -0.43 7.35 9.17
N GLU A 12 0.10 8.21 10.02
CA GLU A 12 1.53 8.24 10.33
C GLU A 12 1.85 7.03 11.22
N PRO A 13 2.72 6.08 10.81
CA PRO A 13 3.10 4.99 11.69
C PRO A 13 3.86 5.58 12.89
N GLN A 14 3.36 5.33 14.11
CA GLN A 14 4.01 5.78 15.34
C GLN A 14 5.47 5.27 15.36
N ARG A 15 6.43 6.20 15.47
CA ARG A 15 7.81 5.87 15.81
C ARG A 15 7.82 5.22 17.19
N GLN A 16 8.23 3.96 17.27
CA GLN A 16 8.63 3.34 18.53
C GLN A 16 10.12 3.62 18.74
N ASP A 17 10.44 4.43 19.75
CA ASP A 17 11.81 4.57 20.25
C ASP A 17 12.21 3.30 21.01
N PRO A 18 13.42 2.74 20.81
CA PRO A 18 13.87 1.58 21.57
C PRO A 18 14.51 2.04 22.87
N ALA A 19 13.82 1.82 24.01
CA ALA A 19 14.43 1.88 25.33
C ALA A 19 14.41 0.48 25.97
N TYR A 20 15.58 0.06 26.44
CA TYR A 20 15.92 -1.27 26.93
C TYR A 20 15.49 -1.50 28.40
N ALA A 21 14.63 -2.53 28.60
CA ALA A 21 14.55 -3.54 29.68
C ALA A 21 14.14 -3.12 31.14
N PRO A 22 13.84 -4.08 32.05
CA PRO A 22 12.46 -4.54 32.33
C PRO A 22 12.04 -4.46 33.82
N ALA A 23 10.74 -4.37 34.11
CA ALA A 23 10.18 -4.74 35.42
C ALA A 23 8.67 -5.04 35.35
N THR A 24 8.26 -5.95 36.21
CA THR A 24 7.04 -6.77 36.29
C THR A 24 5.79 -6.09 36.90
N GLN A 25 4.63 -6.70 36.58
CA GLN A 25 3.26 -6.60 37.18
C GLN A 25 2.40 -5.41 36.70
N SER A 26 1.11 -5.52 36.37
CA SER A 26 0.08 -6.53 36.68
C SER A 26 -1.10 -6.48 35.68
N THR A 27 -1.77 -7.63 35.57
CA THR A 27 -2.96 -8.01 34.80
C THR A 27 -4.16 -7.03 34.79
N GLN A 28 -4.71 -6.78 33.60
CA GLN A 28 -6.16 -6.80 33.36
C GLN A 28 -6.46 -7.45 32.00
N SER A 29 -7.29 -8.49 32.07
CA SER A 29 -7.71 -9.38 31.00
C SER A 29 -8.70 -8.72 30.05
N GLN A 30 -8.38 -8.67 28.75
CA GLN A 30 -9.38 -8.70 27.68
C GLN A 30 -9.09 -9.87 26.76
N GLN A 31 -10.13 -10.69 26.56
CA GLN A 31 -10.10 -11.96 25.84
C GLN A 31 -9.72 -11.74 24.38
N GLY A 32 -8.59 -12.33 23.98
CA GLY A 32 -8.07 -12.27 22.62
C GLY A 32 -8.92 -13.11 21.66
N ARG A 33 -9.43 -12.46 20.61
CA ARG A 33 -9.42 -13.08 19.29
C ARG A 33 -7.94 -13.41 18.98
N PRO A 34 -7.61 -14.54 18.34
CA PRO A 34 -6.34 -14.64 17.65
C PRO A 34 -6.35 -13.49 16.64
N GLN A 35 -5.62 -12.42 16.93
CA GLN A 35 -5.22 -11.54 15.85
C GLN A 35 -4.33 -12.42 15.01
N GLU A 36 -4.80 -12.81 13.82
CA GLU A 36 -3.85 -13.22 12.79
C GLU A 36 -2.77 -12.16 12.80
N PRO A 37 -1.49 -12.56 12.92
CA PRO A 37 -0.41 -11.58 12.91
C PRO A 37 -0.65 -10.74 11.67
N VAL A 38 -0.71 -9.41 11.84
CA VAL A 38 -0.68 -8.49 10.71
C VAL A 38 0.49 -8.97 9.88
N GLN A 39 0.19 -9.54 8.72
CA GLN A 39 1.22 -10.11 7.86
C GLN A 39 1.98 -8.89 7.38
N GLU A 40 3.06 -8.57 8.09
CA GLU A 40 3.93 -7.46 7.73
C GLU A 40 4.34 -7.71 6.29
N ILE A 41 3.91 -6.85 5.38
CA ILE A 41 4.41 -6.77 4.00
C ILE A 41 5.87 -6.25 4.02
N LEU A 42 6.57 -6.37 5.15
CA LEU A 42 7.98 -6.05 5.29
C LEU A 42 8.80 -7.26 4.87
N GLY A 43 9.20 -7.25 3.60
CA GLY A 43 10.38 -7.98 3.14
C GLY A 43 10.36 -9.47 3.44
N ASN A 44 9.22 -10.12 3.17
CA ASN A 44 9.22 -11.56 3.04
C ASN A 44 10.23 -11.91 1.93
N THR A 45 11.35 -12.52 2.30
CA THR A 45 12.42 -12.92 1.35
C THR A 45 11.94 -13.90 0.29
N ASP A 46 10.72 -14.42 0.46
CA ASP A 46 10.04 -15.39 -0.39
C ASP A 46 9.07 -14.76 -1.41
N ASP A 47 8.98 -13.43 -1.51
CA ASP A 47 8.22 -12.81 -2.60
C ASP A 47 8.93 -13.10 -3.95
N PRO A 48 8.28 -13.84 -4.86
CA PRO A 48 8.90 -14.23 -6.12
C PRO A 48 9.07 -13.05 -7.10
N LEU A 49 8.34 -11.95 -6.90
CA LEU A 49 8.27 -10.80 -7.79
C LEU A 49 9.17 -9.65 -7.33
N LEU A 50 9.47 -9.54 -6.03
CA LEU A 50 10.25 -8.44 -5.47
C LEU A 50 11.13 -8.89 -4.30
N ARG A 51 12.43 -8.59 -4.38
CA ARG A 51 13.36 -8.70 -3.25
C ARG A 51 14.10 -7.40 -3.03
N LEU A 52 13.99 -6.87 -1.83
CA LEU A 52 14.68 -5.64 -1.42
C LEU A 52 16.05 -5.98 -0.84
N SER A 53 17.06 -5.14 -1.08
CA SER A 53 18.35 -5.26 -0.39
C SER A 53 18.25 -4.91 1.09
N CYS A 54 17.27 -4.07 1.46
CA CYS A 54 16.94 -3.67 2.82
C CYS A 54 15.42 -3.68 2.99
N SER A 55 14.90 -4.37 4.01
CA SER A 55 13.47 -4.34 4.37
C SER A 55 13.06 -3.05 5.09
N THR A 56 14.03 -2.32 5.65
CA THR A 56 13.81 -1.02 6.30
C THR A 56 14.48 0.08 5.49
N VAL A 57 13.69 1.04 5.00
CA VAL A 57 14.18 2.15 4.19
C VAL A 57 15.01 3.11 5.05
N PRO A 58 16.28 3.39 4.69
CA PRO A 58 17.08 4.36 5.40
C PRO A 58 16.53 5.77 5.21
N SER A 59 16.29 6.47 6.32
CA SER A 59 15.69 7.82 6.30
C SER A 59 16.64 8.94 5.84
N LYS A 60 17.93 8.65 5.70
CA LYS A 60 18.98 9.60 5.31
C LYS A 60 20.02 8.92 4.44
N MET A 61 20.53 9.64 3.45
CA MET A 61 21.58 9.15 2.52
C MET A 61 22.88 8.74 3.25
N SER A 62 23.20 9.42 4.37
CA SER A 62 24.38 9.10 5.19
C SER A 62 24.35 7.72 5.84
N LEU A 63 23.20 7.05 5.87
CA LEU A 63 23.08 5.68 6.35
C LEU A 63 23.44 4.63 5.29
N LEU A 64 23.62 5.05 4.03
CA LEU A 64 23.97 4.17 2.91
C LEU A 64 25.48 4.10 2.66
N SER A 65 26.27 5.00 3.24
CA SER A 65 27.71 5.03 3.05
C SER A 65 28.40 3.84 3.72
N GLY A 66 29.13 3.03 2.93
CA GLY A 66 29.95 1.92 3.42
C GLY A 66 29.20 0.62 3.72
N GLY A 67 27.91 0.52 3.34
CA GLY A 67 27.05 -0.63 3.59
C GLY A 67 26.48 -1.28 2.32
N LEU A 68 25.39 -2.04 2.49
CA LEU A 68 24.62 -2.61 1.38
C LEU A 68 23.98 -1.49 0.55
N PRO A 69 23.98 -1.60 -0.80
CA PRO A 69 23.27 -0.65 -1.65
C PRO A 69 21.77 -0.69 -1.33
N PHE A 70 21.09 0.46 -1.43
CA PHE A 70 19.63 0.50 -1.36
C PHE A 70 19.05 0.26 -2.75
N GLY A 71 18.39 -0.88 -2.92
CA GLY A 71 17.85 -1.29 -4.21
C GLY A 71 16.95 -2.50 -4.07
N PHE A 72 16.54 -3.02 -5.22
CA PHE A 72 15.67 -4.18 -5.29
C PHE A 72 15.92 -4.97 -6.58
N VAL A 73 15.59 -6.25 -6.53
CA VAL A 73 15.49 -7.13 -7.68
C VAL A 73 14.01 -7.41 -7.90
N THR A 74 13.53 -7.25 -9.13
CA THR A 74 12.16 -7.61 -9.49
C THR A 74 12.16 -8.68 -10.56
N SER A 75 11.16 -9.54 -10.54
CA SER A 75 10.93 -10.57 -11.56
C SER A 75 9.45 -10.57 -11.95
N PRO A 76 9.02 -9.65 -12.83
CA PRO A 76 7.59 -9.39 -13.11
C PRO A 76 6.77 -10.59 -13.63
N PHE A 77 7.44 -11.65 -14.06
CA PHE A 77 6.81 -12.86 -14.61
C PHE A 77 7.11 -14.13 -13.78
N ALA A 78 7.67 -13.99 -12.57
CA ALA A 78 8.08 -15.14 -11.77
C ALA A 78 6.90 -16.01 -11.30
N ASP A 79 5.70 -15.44 -11.21
CA ASP A 79 4.46 -16.13 -10.88
C ASP A 79 3.69 -16.63 -12.12
N GLY A 80 4.28 -16.53 -13.31
CA GLY A 80 3.63 -16.90 -14.57
C GLY A 80 2.56 -15.91 -15.04
N GLY A 81 2.51 -14.70 -14.47
CA GLY A 81 1.52 -13.67 -14.82
C GLY A 81 0.15 -13.88 -14.17
N GLY A 82 0.07 -14.75 -13.16
CA GLY A 82 -1.17 -15.13 -12.49
C GLY A 82 -2.19 -15.82 -13.42
N ASP A 83 -3.35 -16.20 -12.88
CA ASP A 83 -4.47 -16.68 -13.69
C ASP A 83 -5.10 -15.50 -14.46
N PRO A 84 -5.14 -15.51 -15.81
CA PRO A 84 -5.77 -14.46 -16.61
C PRO A 84 -7.25 -14.18 -16.27
N ALA A 85 -7.95 -15.12 -15.63
CA ALA A 85 -9.30 -14.90 -15.11
C ALA A 85 -9.34 -13.87 -13.95
N THR A 86 -8.22 -13.67 -13.26
CA THR A 86 -8.09 -12.73 -12.13
C THR A 86 -7.66 -11.31 -12.55
N TRP A 87 -7.37 -11.11 -13.85
CA TRP A 87 -6.91 -9.82 -14.36
C TRP A 87 -8.04 -8.80 -14.40
N LEU A 88 -7.75 -7.57 -14.00
CA LEU A 88 -8.70 -6.46 -14.10
C LEU A 88 -8.84 -6.04 -15.56
N ARG A 89 -10.04 -6.18 -16.13
CA ARG A 89 -10.34 -5.83 -17.53
C ARG A 89 -10.83 -4.38 -17.66
N ARG A 90 -9.99 -3.44 -17.20
CA ARG A 90 -10.24 -2.01 -17.27
C ARG A 90 -8.91 -1.25 -17.32
N ALA A 91 -8.97 0.02 -17.70
CA ALA A 91 -7.83 0.91 -17.53
C ALA A 91 -7.49 1.06 -16.03
N PRO A 92 -6.21 1.06 -15.66
CA PRO A 92 -5.79 1.28 -14.29
C PRO A 92 -6.02 2.73 -13.87
N GLU A 93 -6.47 2.94 -12.64
CA GLU A 93 -6.57 4.28 -12.08
C GLU A 93 -5.19 4.83 -11.75
N ARG A 94 -4.88 6.04 -12.23
CA ARG A 94 -3.56 6.67 -12.09
C ARG A 94 -3.67 8.04 -11.45
N CYS A 95 -2.72 8.34 -10.59
CA CYS A 95 -2.52 9.69 -10.08
C CYS A 95 -2.17 10.62 -11.25
N GLN A 96 -2.96 11.66 -11.46
CA GLN A 96 -2.75 12.62 -12.55
C GLN A 96 -1.50 13.49 -12.36
N GLN A 97 -0.94 13.53 -11.14
CA GLN A 97 0.25 14.33 -10.83
C GLN A 97 1.57 13.57 -11.01
N CYS A 98 1.66 12.33 -10.52
CA CYS A 98 2.90 11.54 -10.57
C CYS A 98 2.82 10.29 -11.46
N GLY A 99 1.64 9.96 -12.00
CA GLY A 99 1.42 8.81 -12.86
C GLY A 99 1.42 7.45 -12.13
N ALA A 100 1.61 7.42 -10.82
CA ALA A 100 1.55 6.19 -10.02
C ALA A 100 0.14 5.58 -10.05
N TYR A 101 0.08 4.26 -10.08
CA TYR A 101 -1.18 3.53 -10.00
C TYR A 101 -1.81 3.64 -8.61
N ARG A 102 -3.15 3.64 -8.57
CA ARG A 102 -3.89 3.36 -7.34
C ARG A 102 -3.49 1.98 -6.83
N ASN A 103 -3.18 1.87 -5.55
CA ASN A 103 -2.61 0.67 -4.93
C ASN A 103 -3.05 0.56 -3.47
N LEU A 104 -2.75 -0.55 -2.80
CA LEU A 104 -3.22 -0.81 -1.42
C LEU A 104 -2.74 0.19 -0.35
N TYR A 105 -1.75 1.03 -0.66
CA TYR A 105 -1.18 1.98 0.29
C TYR A 105 -1.78 3.38 0.19
N VAL A 106 -2.74 3.61 -0.71
CA VAL A 106 -3.42 4.91 -0.80
C VAL A 106 -4.41 5.10 0.36
N SER A 107 -4.60 6.34 0.81
CA SER A 107 -5.69 6.66 1.74
C SER A 107 -6.99 6.85 0.98
N VAL A 108 -8.08 6.21 1.40
CA VAL A 108 -9.41 6.30 0.75
C VAL A 108 -10.45 6.90 1.69
N GLU A 109 -11.20 7.88 1.19
CA GLU A 109 -12.37 8.47 1.84
C GLU A 109 -13.65 7.93 1.20
N VAL A 110 -14.19 6.87 1.80
CA VAL A 110 -15.33 6.12 1.24
C VAL A 110 -16.63 6.93 1.15
N SER A 111 -16.80 7.95 2.01
CA SER A 111 -17.97 8.84 1.98
C SER A 111 -17.99 9.75 0.75
N THR A 112 -16.82 10.21 0.30
CA THR A 112 -16.69 11.16 -0.79
C THR A 112 -16.23 10.52 -2.09
N GLY A 113 -15.70 9.29 -2.04
CA GLY A 113 -15.04 8.63 -3.17
C GLY A 113 -13.68 9.25 -3.50
N ARG A 114 -13.00 9.87 -2.53
CA ARG A 114 -11.68 10.47 -2.76
C ARG A 114 -10.58 9.52 -2.33
N TRP A 115 -9.42 9.62 -2.98
CA TRP A 115 -8.22 8.95 -2.53
C TRP A 115 -7.00 9.86 -2.62
N ALA A 116 -6.05 9.67 -1.71
CA ALA A 116 -4.78 10.39 -1.68
C ALA A 116 -3.62 9.47 -2.09
N CYS A 117 -2.82 9.92 -3.06
CA CYS A 117 -1.67 9.17 -3.54
C CYS A 117 -0.57 9.07 -2.47
N ASN A 118 -0.12 7.86 -2.15
CA ASN A 118 0.93 7.60 -1.17
C ASN A 118 2.34 8.06 -1.61
N PHE A 119 2.55 8.35 -2.90
CA PHE A 119 3.82 8.85 -3.41
C PHE A 119 3.95 10.37 -3.42
N CYS A 120 2.87 11.10 -3.73
CA CYS A 120 2.91 12.56 -3.92
C CYS A 120 1.87 13.34 -3.12
N GLY A 121 0.95 12.67 -2.42
CA GLY A 121 -0.10 13.30 -1.62
C GLY A 121 -1.27 13.90 -2.43
N ALA A 122 -1.22 13.89 -3.77
CA ALA A 122 -2.29 14.43 -4.60
C ALA A 122 -3.61 13.68 -4.35
N ILE A 123 -4.71 14.43 -4.25
CA ILE A 123 -6.06 13.90 -4.03
C ILE A 123 -6.78 13.81 -5.36
N ALA A 124 -7.38 12.65 -5.63
CA ALA A 124 -8.24 12.41 -6.78
C ALA A 124 -9.63 11.95 -6.32
N ALA A 125 -10.65 12.28 -7.12
CA ALA A 125 -12.00 11.75 -6.94
C ALA A 125 -12.20 10.56 -7.88
N CYS A 126 -12.83 9.51 -7.38
CA CYS A 126 -13.19 8.33 -8.15
C CYS A 126 -14.50 7.76 -7.58
N ASP A 127 -15.58 7.81 -8.36
CA ASP A 127 -16.91 7.42 -7.88
C ASP A 127 -17.00 5.94 -7.53
N ASP A 128 -16.12 5.09 -8.07
CA ASP A 128 -16.04 3.67 -7.74
C ASP A 128 -15.60 3.39 -6.30
N LEU A 129 -15.03 4.39 -5.61
CA LEU A 129 -14.65 4.35 -4.20
C LEU A 129 -15.72 4.89 -3.25
N ARG A 130 -16.93 5.19 -3.75
CA ARG A 130 -18.02 5.67 -2.90
C ARG A 130 -18.84 4.51 -2.33
N GLY A 131 -18.99 4.46 -1.01
CA GLY A 131 -19.88 3.51 -0.33
C GLY A 131 -19.23 2.17 0.06
N GLY A 132 -20.03 1.24 0.59
CA GLY A 132 -19.55 0.08 1.37
C GLY A 132 -18.58 -0.88 0.66
N HIS A 133 -18.57 -0.90 -0.68
CA HIS A 133 -17.73 -1.78 -1.50
C HIS A 133 -16.42 -1.13 -1.96
N ALA A 134 -16.13 0.09 -1.52
CA ALA A 134 -14.96 0.85 -1.93
C ALA A 134 -13.63 0.14 -1.65
N LEU A 135 -13.55 -0.69 -0.60
CA LEU A 135 -12.33 -1.42 -0.23
C LEU A 135 -12.29 -2.83 -0.83
N ASP A 136 -13.32 -3.26 -1.57
CA ASP A 136 -13.36 -4.55 -2.24
C ASP A 136 -12.57 -4.55 -3.57
N HIS A 137 -12.16 -3.36 -4.05
CA HIS A 137 -11.34 -3.21 -5.25
C HIS A 137 -10.01 -3.96 -5.09
N LYS A 138 -9.71 -4.84 -6.05
CA LYS A 138 -8.47 -5.65 -6.06
C LYS A 138 -7.20 -4.79 -5.90
N GLU A 139 -7.19 -3.61 -6.54
CA GLU A 139 -6.10 -2.62 -6.45
C GLU A 139 -5.83 -2.12 -5.02
N LEU A 140 -6.83 -2.17 -4.14
CA LEU A 140 -6.73 -1.74 -2.75
C LEU A 140 -6.47 -2.89 -1.78
N ARG A 141 -6.50 -4.12 -2.27
CA ARG A 141 -6.35 -5.33 -1.45
C ARG A 141 -5.06 -6.09 -1.74
N ASP A 142 -4.61 -6.08 -2.99
CA ASP A 142 -3.49 -6.87 -3.45
C ASP A 142 -2.31 -5.98 -3.85
N ALA A 143 -1.10 -6.38 -3.44
CA ALA A 143 0.14 -5.71 -3.84
C ALA A 143 0.48 -5.93 -5.32
N VAL A 144 -0.02 -7.02 -5.91
CA VAL A 144 0.23 -7.43 -7.29
C VAL A 144 -1.09 -7.56 -8.01
N VAL A 145 -1.25 -6.75 -9.05
CA VAL A 145 -2.45 -6.69 -9.87
C VAL A 145 -2.05 -6.66 -11.33
N HIS A 146 -2.70 -7.51 -12.11
CA HIS A 146 -2.57 -7.54 -13.56
C HIS A 146 -3.78 -6.83 -14.17
N TYR A 147 -3.51 -6.02 -15.18
CA TYR A 147 -4.53 -5.38 -16.00
C TYR A 147 -4.50 -5.99 -17.39
N ALA A 148 -5.69 -6.20 -17.94
CA ALA A 148 -5.87 -6.51 -19.34
C ALA A 148 -6.58 -5.33 -19.99
N GLU A 149 -6.18 -4.97 -21.20
CA GLU A 149 -7.04 -4.09 -22.00
C GLU A 149 -8.41 -4.76 -22.16
N GLY A 150 -9.46 -4.03 -21.79
CA GLY A 150 -10.81 -4.48 -22.05
C GLY A 150 -10.97 -4.58 -23.55
N GLY A 151 -11.14 -5.80 -24.08
CA GLY A 151 -11.44 -5.99 -25.50
C GLY A 151 -12.76 -5.29 -25.84
N GLY A 152 -12.68 -4.09 -26.42
CA GLY A 152 -13.85 -3.25 -26.65
C GLY A 152 -13.57 -1.97 -27.45
N GLY A 153 -13.32 -2.13 -28.76
CA GLY A 153 -13.63 -1.13 -29.80
C GLY A 153 -12.49 -0.23 -30.28
N PRO A 154 -12.50 0.19 -31.57
CA PRO A 154 -11.33 0.69 -32.28
C PRO A 154 -11.02 2.16 -31.97
N VAL A 155 -9.74 2.48 -32.18
CA VAL A 155 -9.13 3.82 -32.23
C VAL A 155 -9.79 4.69 -33.29
#